data_AF-A0A920G4G7-F1
#
_entry.id   AF-A0A920G4G7-F1
#
_cell.length_a   1.000
_cell.length_b   1.000
_cell.length_c   1.000
_cell.angle_alpha   90.00
_cell.angle_beta   90.00
_cell.angle_gamma   90.00
#
_symmetry.space_group_name_H-M   'P 1'
#
loop_
_entity.id
_entity.type
_entity.pdbx_description
1 polymer ?
#
loop_
_entity_poly.entity_id
_entity_poly.type
_entity_poly.pdbx_seq_one_letter_code
_entity_poly.pdbx_strand_id
1 'polypeptide(L)'
;MLKRSISPRRAPGGAGFEGCVKGPDIQRSVVGPPLSAAQDSEGRWTKAAEGFARKQGVAPDALAIVEEQGVARIVAHVSQKVPTQRQWSLILLPGLSWPSRFQGMRWGRSRHEFLRPVQWLVLMLGEQTLPLTLFGLSSSNESRGHRFHHNSAVQISSPDGYQEALRAAHVLCDADERRNLIAEQVSALAGTNESVALADDLLDEVAGLVEWPVALRGSFDERFLEVPAQALISAMKSHQKYFHLTDTTTGALLPAFVTVSNIESRSPSEVIAGNERVIRPRLSDAAFFFSNDKNTPLASRQERLGSVVFQHKLGTLLDKTHRIARSPLGCRTNGR
;
A
#
# COMPACT_ATOMS: atom_id res chain seq x y z
N MET A 1 9.28 -11.55 14.54
CA MET A 1 9.56 -10.84 13.26
C MET A 1 8.26 -10.74 12.46
N LEU A 2 7.62 -9.58 12.42
CA LEU A 2 6.35 -9.38 11.72
C LEU A 2 6.51 -9.54 10.21
N LYS A 3 6.02 -10.65 9.65
CA LYS A 3 5.81 -10.75 8.21
C LYS A 3 4.43 -10.20 7.87
N ARG A 4 4.38 -8.97 7.36
CA ARG A 4 3.16 -8.42 6.74
C ARG A 4 2.84 -9.29 5.54
N SER A 5 1.86 -10.16 5.70
CA SER A 5 1.42 -11.10 4.66
C SER A 5 0.44 -10.38 3.73
N ILE A 6 0.98 -9.59 2.79
CA ILE A 6 0.22 -8.74 1.87
C ILE A 6 0.05 -9.47 0.54
N SER A 7 -1.17 -9.46 -0.02
CA SER A 7 -1.40 -9.91 -1.40
C SER A 7 -2.28 -8.87 -2.14
N PRO A 8 -2.30 -8.84 -3.49
CA PRO A 8 -3.02 -7.83 -4.27
C PRO A 8 -4.46 -7.53 -3.83
N ARG A 9 -5.18 -8.54 -3.33
CA ARG A 9 -6.57 -8.40 -2.83
C ARG A 9 -6.70 -8.46 -1.31
N ARG A 10 -5.59 -8.51 -0.57
CA ARG A 10 -5.55 -8.61 0.89
C ARG A 10 -4.61 -7.55 1.42
N ALA A 11 -5.18 -6.49 1.99
CA ALA A 11 -4.38 -5.54 2.73
C ALA A 11 -4.09 -6.09 4.14
N PRO A 12 -2.87 -5.91 4.66
CA PRO A 12 -2.64 -6.16 6.07
C PRO A 12 -3.40 -5.08 6.86
N GLY A 13 -4.31 -5.52 7.73
CA GLY A 13 -4.73 -4.71 8.88
C GLY A 13 -3.81 -4.88 10.08
N GLY A 14 -2.89 -5.84 10.03
CA GLY A 14 -2.02 -6.20 11.13
C GLY A 14 -0.58 -5.74 10.88
N ALA A 15 -0.16 -4.69 11.58
CA ALA A 15 1.11 -4.84 12.27
C ALA A 15 0.88 -6.01 13.25
N GLY A 16 1.58 -7.13 13.10
CA GLY A 16 1.64 -8.12 14.18
C GLY A 16 2.22 -7.43 15.40
N PHE A 17 1.40 -6.84 16.26
CA PHE A 17 1.92 -6.24 17.48
C PHE A 17 2.47 -7.38 18.35
N GLU A 18 3.79 -7.59 18.33
CA GLU A 18 4.50 -8.21 19.45
C GLU A 18 4.41 -7.19 20.59
N GLY A 19 3.29 -7.20 21.32
CA GLY A 19 2.99 -6.18 22.31
C GLY A 19 1.73 -6.50 23.10
N CYS A 20 1.94 -6.76 24.39
CA CYS A 20 1.00 -6.94 25.50
C CYS A 20 -0.49 -7.08 25.16
N VAL A 21 -1.08 -8.24 25.51
CA VAL A 21 -2.53 -8.52 25.57
C VAL A 21 -3.28 -7.56 26.52
N LYS A 22 -2.56 -6.65 27.19
CA LYS A 22 -3.05 -5.65 28.12
C LYS A 22 -2.69 -4.26 27.60
N GLY A 23 -3.71 -3.51 27.16
CA GLY A 23 -3.55 -2.07 26.91
C GLY A 23 -3.23 -1.32 28.21
N PRO A 24 -2.66 -0.11 28.13
CA PRO A 24 -2.40 0.71 29.32
C PRO A 24 -3.73 1.03 30.02
N ASP A 25 -3.72 0.97 31.36
CA ASP A 25 -4.86 1.38 32.16
C ASP A 25 -5.18 2.86 31.87
N ILE A 26 -6.44 3.15 31.54
CA ILE A 26 -6.89 4.54 31.36
C ILE A 26 -7.13 5.10 32.77
N GLN A 27 -6.25 6.00 33.19
CA GLN A 27 -6.47 6.78 34.40
C GLN A 27 -7.37 7.97 34.08
N ARG A 28 -8.54 8.03 34.73
CA ARG A 28 -9.43 9.19 34.66
C ARG A 28 -9.57 9.80 36.04
N SER A 29 -9.31 11.10 36.13
CA SER A 29 -9.61 11.90 37.31
C SER A 29 -11.06 12.40 37.21
N VAL A 30 -11.89 12.05 38.19
CA VAL A 30 -13.27 12.57 38.31
C VAL A 30 -13.30 13.57 39.46
N VAL A 31 -13.65 14.81 39.15
CA VAL A 31 -13.77 15.89 40.13
C VAL A 31 -15.08 15.75 40.90
N GLY A 32 -14.98 15.85 42.22
CA GLY A 32 -16.08 15.73 43.16
C GLY A 32 -16.47 17.06 43.81
N PRO A 33 -17.23 17.00 44.91
CA PRO A 33 -17.65 18.18 45.67
C PRO A 33 -16.45 19.00 46.21
N PRO A 34 -16.65 20.30 46.53
CA PRO A 34 -15.63 21.11 47.19
C PRO A 34 -15.27 20.53 48.55
N LEU A 35 -14.02 20.75 48.98
CA LEU A 35 -13.47 20.23 50.22
C LEU A 35 -14.31 20.64 51.44
N SER A 36 -14.87 21.85 51.42
CA SER A 36 -15.78 22.37 52.45
C SER A 36 -17.07 21.58 52.63
N ALA A 37 -17.51 20.83 51.61
CA ALA A 37 -18.66 19.92 51.68
C ALA A 37 -18.24 18.46 51.87
N ALA A 38 -16.95 18.16 51.69
CA ALA A 38 -16.39 16.82 51.72
C ALA A 38 -15.76 16.45 53.07
N GLN A 39 -15.33 17.43 53.87
CA GLN A 39 -14.79 17.24 55.22
C GLN A 39 -15.62 17.97 56.29
N ASP A 40 -15.80 17.34 57.44
CA ASP A 40 -16.38 17.99 58.63
C ASP A 40 -15.34 18.84 59.38
N SER A 41 -15.77 19.57 60.41
CA SER A 41 -14.90 20.41 61.24
C SER A 41 -13.83 19.64 62.02
N GLU A 42 -13.89 18.31 62.02
CA GLU A 42 -12.95 17.40 62.68
C GLU A 42 -12.02 16.71 61.68
N GLY A 43 -12.10 17.08 60.39
CA GLY A 43 -11.25 16.56 59.32
C GLY A 43 -11.68 15.17 58.80
N ARG A 44 -12.86 14.68 59.18
CA ARG A 44 -13.39 13.39 58.72
C ARG A 44 -14.21 13.56 57.43
N TRP A 45 -14.20 12.52 56.61
CA TRP A 45 -14.99 12.48 55.38
C TRP A 45 -16.49 12.52 55.67
N THR A 46 -17.21 13.41 55.01
CA THR A 46 -18.67 13.50 55.13
C THR A 46 -19.34 12.38 54.33
N LYS A 47 -20.63 12.12 54.61
CA LYS A 47 -21.46 11.20 53.82
C LYS A 47 -21.46 11.52 52.32
N ALA A 48 -21.24 12.79 51.95
CA ALA A 48 -21.14 13.22 50.56
C ALA A 48 -19.81 12.74 49.91
N ALA A 49 -18.70 12.81 50.64
CA ALA A 49 -17.41 12.29 50.20
C ALA A 49 -17.41 10.75 50.13
N GLU A 50 -17.98 10.08 51.13
CA GLU A 50 -18.13 8.62 51.14
C GLU A 50 -19.04 8.13 50.01
N GLY A 51 -20.16 8.81 49.77
CA GLY A 51 -21.06 8.52 48.66
C GLY A 51 -20.40 8.73 47.30
N PHE A 52 -19.57 9.77 47.16
CA PHE A 52 -18.78 10.00 45.96
C PHE A 52 -17.73 8.91 45.74
N ALA A 53 -16.96 8.55 46.78
CA ALA A 53 -15.97 7.47 46.71
C ALA A 53 -16.62 6.13 46.32
N ARG A 54 -17.74 5.77 46.97
CA ARG A 54 -18.51 4.56 46.66
C ARG A 54 -19.04 4.56 45.22
N LYS A 55 -19.52 5.70 44.72
CA LYS A 55 -20.01 5.83 43.32
C LYS A 55 -18.88 5.64 42.30
N GLN A 56 -17.66 6.03 42.62
CA GLN A 56 -16.49 5.88 41.76
C GLN A 56 -15.73 4.56 41.99
N GLY A 57 -16.16 3.73 42.93
CA GLY A 57 -15.55 2.43 43.23
C GLY A 57 -14.19 2.51 43.92
N VAL A 58 -13.89 3.63 44.61
CA VAL A 58 -12.65 3.85 45.36
C VAL A 58 -12.93 3.95 46.86
N ALA A 59 -11.93 3.64 47.70
CA ALA A 59 -12.03 3.86 49.14
C ALA A 59 -12.04 5.37 49.45
N PRO A 60 -12.75 5.84 50.49
CA PRO A 60 -12.73 7.26 50.91
C PRO A 60 -11.32 7.79 51.15
N ASP A 61 -10.43 6.95 51.69
CA ASP A 61 -9.03 7.31 51.98
C ASP A 61 -8.15 7.42 50.73
N ALA A 62 -8.64 6.99 49.56
CA ALA A 62 -7.95 7.10 48.28
C ALA A 62 -8.34 8.36 47.49
N LEU A 63 -9.16 9.26 48.07
CA LEU A 63 -9.52 10.54 47.47
C LEU A 63 -8.34 11.52 47.57
N ALA A 64 -7.97 12.12 46.44
CA ALA A 64 -6.99 13.19 46.38
C ALA A 64 -7.69 14.56 46.49
N ILE A 65 -6.95 15.59 46.90
CA ILE A 65 -7.43 16.98 46.92
C ILE A 65 -6.69 17.73 45.81
N VAL A 66 -7.44 18.37 44.92
CA VAL A 66 -6.89 19.19 43.84
C VAL A 66 -7.53 20.58 43.92
N GLU A 67 -6.72 21.60 43.66
CA GLU A 67 -7.18 22.97 43.56
C GLU A 67 -7.57 23.28 42.11
N GLU A 68 -8.84 23.64 41.90
CA GLU A 68 -9.37 23.96 40.58
C GLU A 68 -10.08 25.32 40.66
N GLN A 69 -9.61 26.30 39.88
CA GLN A 69 -10.15 27.66 39.85
C GLN A 69 -10.22 28.33 41.25
N GLY A 70 -9.21 28.07 42.10
CA GLY A 70 -9.11 28.64 43.46
C GLY A 70 -10.00 27.97 44.51
N VAL A 71 -10.60 26.82 44.19
CA VAL A 71 -11.41 26.02 45.13
C VAL A 71 -10.80 24.63 45.26
N ALA A 72 -10.49 24.22 46.50
CA ALA A 72 -10.06 22.86 46.80
C ALA A 72 -11.24 21.89 46.64
N ARG A 73 -11.08 20.83 45.83
CA ARG A 73 -12.10 19.81 45.57
C ARG A 73 -11.52 18.42 45.75
N ILE A 74 -12.37 17.45 46.13
CA ILE A 74 -11.97 16.04 46.15
C ILE A 74 -11.97 15.48 44.73
N VAL A 75 -11.00 14.60 44.43
CA VAL A 75 -10.84 13.95 43.13
C VAL A 75 -10.66 12.45 43.38
N ALA A 76 -11.42 11.65 42.63
CA ALA A 76 -11.19 10.21 42.56
C ALA A 76 -10.36 9.89 41.32
N HIS A 77 -9.21 9.25 41.52
CA HIS A 77 -8.45 8.65 40.43
C HIS A 77 -8.99 7.25 40.17
N VAL A 78 -9.78 7.11 39.10
CA VAL A 78 -10.37 5.84 38.72
C VAL A 78 -9.51 5.21 37.63
N SER A 79 -8.91 4.06 37.93
CA SER A 79 -8.35 3.19 36.88
C SER A 79 -9.51 2.42 36.25
N GLN A 80 -9.92 2.84 35.05
CA GLN A 80 -10.94 2.12 34.33
C GLN A 80 -10.27 0.94 33.61
N LYS A 81 -10.42 -0.25 34.18
CA LYS A 81 -10.12 -1.51 33.48
C LYS A 81 -11.14 -1.68 32.35
N VAL A 82 -10.88 -1.08 31.20
CA VAL A 82 -11.70 -1.31 30.02
C VAL A 82 -11.36 -2.71 29.50
N PRO A 83 -12.35 -3.60 29.29
CA PRO A 83 -12.07 -4.89 28.67
C PRO A 83 -11.41 -4.64 27.30
N THR A 84 -10.18 -5.12 27.12
CA THR A 84 -9.38 -4.97 25.90
C THR A 84 -10.16 -5.36 24.64
N GLN A 85 -11.10 -6.29 24.79
CA GLN A 85 -12.03 -6.76 23.77
C GLN A 85 -12.89 -5.68 23.12
N ARG A 86 -13.13 -4.52 23.77
CA ARG A 86 -13.96 -3.43 23.22
C ARG A 86 -13.16 -2.33 22.51
N GLN A 87 -11.83 -2.43 22.47
CA GLN A 87 -10.96 -1.38 21.91
C GLN A 87 -10.20 -1.81 20.65
N TRP A 88 -10.45 -3.01 20.11
CA TRP A 88 -9.75 -3.49 18.92
C TRP A 88 -9.81 -2.52 17.75
N SER A 89 -10.97 -1.89 17.51
CA SER A 89 -11.09 -0.86 16.46
C SER A 89 -10.15 0.32 16.68
N LEU A 90 -9.98 0.78 17.92
CA LEU A 90 -9.10 1.92 18.25
C LEU A 90 -7.63 1.57 18.10
N ILE A 91 -7.26 0.31 18.34
CA ILE A 91 -5.88 -0.19 18.22
C ILE A 91 -5.54 -0.48 16.75
N LEU A 92 -6.47 -1.04 15.98
CA LEU A 92 -6.21 -1.54 14.63
C LEU A 92 -6.41 -0.48 13.54
N LEU A 93 -7.33 0.49 13.72
CA LEU A 93 -7.61 1.52 12.71
C LEU A 93 -6.40 2.43 12.38
N PRO A 94 -5.56 2.86 13.34
CA PRO A 94 -4.36 3.63 13.02
C PRO A 94 -3.38 2.86 12.11
N GLY A 95 -3.31 1.53 12.25
CA GLY A 95 -2.48 0.64 11.44
C GLY A 95 -2.99 0.42 10.01
N LEU A 96 -4.24 0.79 9.73
CA LEU A 96 -4.85 0.74 8.40
C LEU A 96 -4.62 2.03 7.58
N SER A 97 -3.79 2.96 8.06
CA SER A 97 -3.54 4.22 7.35
C SER A 97 -2.74 4.02 6.05
N TRP A 98 -3.25 4.56 4.94
CA TRP A 98 -2.54 4.65 3.65
C TRP A 98 -2.01 6.06 3.41
N PRO A 99 -0.96 6.22 2.57
CA PRO A 99 -0.49 7.53 2.14
C PRO A 99 -1.65 8.39 1.63
N SER A 100 -1.67 9.67 2.01
CA SER A 100 -2.74 10.63 1.65
C SER A 100 -2.99 10.78 0.15
N ARG A 101 -2.06 10.31 -0.69
CA ARG A 101 -2.18 10.27 -2.16
C ARG A 101 -3.24 9.27 -2.66
N PHE A 102 -3.64 8.32 -1.82
CA PHE A 102 -4.68 7.37 -2.14
C PHE A 102 -6.05 7.91 -1.70
N GLN A 103 -6.91 8.20 -2.67
CA GLN A 103 -8.30 8.55 -2.39
C GLN A 103 -9.05 7.29 -1.96
N GLY A 104 -9.35 7.20 -0.67
CA GLY A 104 -10.19 6.14 -0.13
C GLY A 104 -11.59 6.25 -0.72
N MET A 105 -12.15 5.13 -1.12
CA MET A 105 -13.54 5.06 -1.56
C MET A 105 -14.44 4.76 -0.35
N ARG A 106 -15.68 5.24 -0.41
CA ARG A 106 -16.72 5.01 0.61
C ARG A 106 -17.84 4.20 0.00
N TRP A 107 -18.44 3.32 0.78
CA TRP A 107 -19.53 2.45 0.34
C TRP A 107 -20.73 2.57 1.26
N GLY A 108 -21.92 2.63 0.65
CA GLY A 108 -23.18 2.72 1.37
C GLY A 108 -23.24 3.95 2.28
N ARG A 109 -23.66 3.75 3.53
CA ARG A 109 -23.81 4.81 4.55
C ARG A 109 -22.60 4.92 5.49
N SER A 110 -21.54 4.14 5.24
CA SER A 110 -20.36 4.08 6.09
C SER A 110 -19.51 5.34 5.96
N ARG A 111 -18.87 5.75 7.06
CA ARG A 111 -17.80 6.77 7.04
C ARG A 111 -16.40 6.19 6.90
N HIS A 112 -16.28 4.87 6.90
CA HIS A 112 -15.02 4.21 6.66
C HIS A 112 -14.63 4.35 5.18
N GLU A 113 -13.39 4.75 4.97
CA GLU A 113 -12.76 4.84 3.66
C GLU A 113 -11.83 3.64 3.50
N PHE A 114 -11.75 3.08 2.29
CA PHE A 114 -10.74 2.07 1.96
C PHE A 114 -10.50 2.05 0.43
N LEU A 115 -9.35 1.57 -0.02
CA LEU A 115 -8.95 1.60 -1.43
C LEU A 115 -9.91 0.85 -2.38
N ARG A 116 -10.52 -0.24 -1.91
CA ARG A 116 -11.41 -1.14 -2.65
C ARG A 116 -12.50 -1.73 -1.73
N PRO A 117 -13.68 -2.13 -2.23
CA PRO A 117 -14.71 -2.70 -1.38
C PRO A 117 -14.20 -3.91 -0.57
N VAL A 118 -14.16 -3.79 0.75
CA VAL A 118 -13.75 -4.89 1.66
C VAL A 118 -14.84 -5.96 1.63
N GLN A 119 -14.43 -7.23 1.49
CA GLN A 119 -15.35 -8.36 1.29
C GLN A 119 -15.45 -9.27 2.52
N TRP A 120 -14.38 -9.38 3.31
CA TRP A 120 -14.35 -10.16 4.55
C TRP A 120 -13.34 -9.54 5.53
N LEU A 121 -13.43 -9.91 6.80
CA LEU A 121 -12.52 -9.48 7.86
C LEU A 121 -12.03 -10.70 8.63
N VAL A 122 -10.71 -10.87 8.69
CA VAL A 122 -10.07 -11.86 9.55
C VAL A 122 -9.42 -11.15 10.72
N LEU A 123 -9.82 -11.49 11.95
CA LEU A 123 -9.20 -10.97 13.16
C LEU A 123 -9.12 -12.07 14.23
N MET A 124 -7.90 -12.49 14.52
CA MET A 124 -7.63 -13.59 15.44
C MET A 124 -6.51 -13.27 16.41
N LEU A 125 -6.59 -13.85 17.60
CA LEU A 125 -5.53 -13.88 18.61
C LEU A 125 -5.34 -15.33 19.06
N GLY A 126 -4.23 -15.95 18.65
CA GLY A 126 -4.09 -17.41 18.73
C GLY A 126 -5.21 -18.08 17.95
N GLU A 127 -5.92 -19.02 18.56
CA GLU A 127 -7.06 -19.73 17.94
C GLU A 127 -8.40 -18.99 18.10
N GLN A 128 -8.43 -17.90 18.88
CA GLN A 128 -9.67 -17.19 19.17
C GLN A 128 -9.96 -16.11 18.12
N THR A 129 -11.17 -16.14 17.56
CA THR A 129 -11.69 -15.04 16.75
C THR A 129 -12.12 -13.90 17.67
N LEU A 130 -11.61 -12.69 17.43
CA LEU A 130 -11.97 -11.52 18.22
C LEU A 130 -13.17 -10.82 17.58
N PRO A 131 -14.20 -10.41 18.35
CA PRO A 131 -15.35 -9.70 17.82
C PRO A 131 -14.96 -8.26 17.41
N LEU A 132 -15.11 -7.95 16.13
CA LEU A 132 -14.95 -6.63 15.54
C LEU A 132 -16.00 -6.47 14.45
N THR A 133 -16.61 -5.30 14.36
CA THR A 133 -17.42 -4.92 13.20
C THR A 133 -16.78 -3.70 12.55
N LEU A 134 -16.39 -3.84 11.29
CA LEU A 134 -15.76 -2.77 10.52
C LEU A 134 -16.20 -2.88 9.05
N PHE A 135 -16.33 -1.75 8.35
CA PHE A 135 -16.82 -1.73 6.96
C PHE A 135 -18.19 -2.42 6.75
N GLY A 136 -19.00 -2.57 7.80
CA GLY A 136 -20.27 -3.32 7.75
C GLY A 136 -20.13 -4.84 7.78
N LEU A 137 -18.93 -5.36 8.05
CA LEU A 137 -18.60 -6.78 8.15
C LEU A 137 -18.23 -7.14 9.58
N SER A 138 -18.60 -8.34 10.01
CA SER A 138 -18.10 -8.93 11.26
C SER A 138 -16.81 -9.68 11.00
N SER A 139 -15.85 -9.58 11.92
CA SER A 139 -14.65 -10.41 11.88
C SER A 139 -14.98 -11.89 12.07
N SER A 140 -14.20 -12.73 11.39
CA SER A 140 -14.24 -14.18 11.50
C SER A 140 -12.82 -14.75 11.42
N ASN A 141 -12.70 -16.07 11.41
CA ASN A 141 -11.49 -16.78 11.02
C ASN A 141 -11.53 -17.27 9.57
N GLU A 142 -12.46 -16.76 8.75
CA GLU A 142 -12.64 -17.18 7.37
C GLU A 142 -12.01 -16.17 6.41
N SER A 143 -11.05 -16.65 5.61
CA SER A 143 -10.50 -15.95 4.45
C SER A 143 -11.05 -16.56 3.17
N ARG A 144 -10.48 -16.19 2.02
CA ARG A 144 -10.88 -16.73 0.72
C ARG A 144 -9.67 -17.11 -0.10
N GLY A 145 -9.76 -18.20 -0.84
CA GLY A 145 -8.72 -18.68 -1.74
C GLY A 145 -8.63 -17.87 -3.04
N HIS A 146 -7.77 -18.31 -3.95
CA HIS A 146 -7.56 -17.65 -5.23
C HIS A 146 -8.84 -17.63 -6.09
N ARG A 147 -9.14 -16.51 -6.75
CA ARG A 147 -10.39 -16.32 -7.50
C ARG A 147 -10.65 -17.38 -8.58
N PHE A 148 -9.60 -17.91 -9.20
CA PHE A 148 -9.72 -18.87 -10.29
C PHE A 148 -9.34 -20.30 -9.88
N HIS A 149 -8.41 -20.45 -8.94
CA HIS A 149 -7.88 -21.77 -8.55
C HIS A 149 -8.57 -22.34 -7.31
N HIS A 150 -9.12 -21.49 -6.43
CA HIS A 150 -9.78 -21.90 -5.20
C HIS A 150 -10.81 -20.86 -4.74
N ASN A 151 -11.90 -20.69 -5.50
CA ASN A 151 -12.91 -19.66 -5.24
C ASN A 151 -13.91 -20.04 -4.13
N SER A 152 -13.38 -20.46 -2.99
CA SER A 152 -14.14 -20.85 -1.80
C SER A 152 -13.50 -20.27 -0.55
N ALA A 153 -14.26 -20.30 0.53
CA ALA A 153 -13.80 -19.95 1.86
C ALA A 153 -12.59 -20.80 2.26
N VAL A 154 -11.67 -20.19 3.01
CA VAL A 154 -10.50 -20.84 3.60
C VAL A 154 -10.49 -20.52 5.08
N GLN A 155 -10.69 -21.56 5.90
CA GLN A 155 -10.69 -21.42 7.35
C GLN A 155 -9.25 -21.29 7.85
N ILE A 156 -9.02 -20.29 8.70
CA ILE A 156 -7.74 -20.02 9.33
C ILE A 156 -7.82 -20.50 10.78
N SER A 157 -6.99 -21.46 11.16
CA SER A 157 -6.99 -22.00 12.53
C SER A 157 -6.24 -21.09 13.50
N SER A 158 -5.15 -20.48 13.04
CA SER A 158 -4.32 -19.56 13.82
C SER A 158 -3.61 -18.57 12.89
N PRO A 159 -3.14 -17.42 13.42
CA PRO A 159 -2.32 -16.47 12.67
C PRO A 159 -1.08 -17.12 12.04
N ASP A 160 -0.44 -18.07 12.72
CA ASP A 160 0.77 -18.74 12.22
C ASP A 160 0.47 -19.65 11.03
N GLY A 161 -0.70 -20.29 11.01
CA GLY A 161 -1.15 -21.13 9.89
C GLY A 161 -1.69 -20.35 8.69
N TYR A 162 -1.79 -19.03 8.76
CA TYR A 162 -2.42 -18.20 7.74
C TYR A 162 -1.77 -18.35 6.36
N GLN A 163 -0.44 -18.29 6.30
CA GLN A 163 0.29 -18.37 5.03
C GLN A 163 0.16 -19.75 4.40
N GLU A 164 0.23 -20.81 5.21
CA GLU A 164 0.14 -22.19 4.73
C GLU A 164 -1.26 -22.52 4.21
N ALA A 165 -2.31 -22.15 4.97
CA ALA A 165 -3.70 -22.34 4.56
C ALA A 165 -4.02 -21.62 3.25
N LEU A 166 -3.50 -20.40 3.07
CA LEU A 166 -3.70 -19.64 1.83
C LEU A 166 -2.83 -20.14 0.68
N ARG A 167 -1.62 -20.63 0.93
CA ARG A 167 -0.79 -21.27 -0.09
C ARG A 167 -1.49 -22.51 -0.65
N ALA A 168 -2.09 -23.35 0.19
CA ALA A 168 -2.90 -24.48 -0.25
C ALA A 168 -4.10 -24.07 -1.12
N ALA A 169 -4.60 -22.85 -0.92
CA ALA A 169 -5.65 -22.22 -1.72
C ALA A 169 -5.13 -21.34 -2.88
N HIS A 170 -3.89 -21.57 -3.34
CA HIS A 170 -3.22 -20.89 -4.45
C HIS A 170 -3.01 -19.37 -4.24
N VAL A 171 -2.67 -18.99 -3.02
CA VAL A 171 -2.40 -17.59 -2.67
C VAL A 171 -1.07 -17.51 -1.94
N LEU A 172 -0.05 -16.99 -2.62
CA LEU A 172 1.21 -16.65 -1.98
C LEU A 172 1.02 -15.31 -1.26
N CYS A 173 1.18 -15.31 0.06
CA CYS A 173 0.93 -14.12 0.87
C CYS A 173 2.20 -13.33 1.22
N ASP A 174 3.37 -13.95 1.17
CA ASP A 174 4.65 -13.28 1.40
C ASP A 174 5.07 -12.54 0.12
N ALA A 175 5.32 -11.24 0.23
CA ALA A 175 5.63 -10.39 -0.92
C ALA A 175 7.03 -10.67 -1.48
N ASP A 176 8.00 -10.97 -0.61
CA ASP A 176 9.36 -11.28 -1.00
C ASP A 176 9.41 -12.65 -1.68
N GLU A 177 8.66 -13.62 -1.17
CA GLU A 177 8.49 -14.93 -1.81
C GLU A 177 7.91 -14.78 -3.23
N ARG A 178 6.83 -14.00 -3.40
CA ARG A 178 6.25 -13.74 -4.73
C ARG A 178 7.24 -13.05 -5.65
N ARG A 179 7.92 -12.00 -5.16
CA ARG A 179 8.91 -11.25 -5.93
C ARG A 179 10.04 -12.15 -6.44
N ASN A 180 10.58 -12.99 -5.56
CA ASN A 180 11.67 -13.92 -5.90
C ASN A 180 11.21 -14.97 -6.91
N LEU A 181 10.02 -15.55 -6.72
CA LEU A 181 9.44 -16.52 -7.65
C LEU A 181 9.21 -15.92 -9.04
N ILE A 182 8.72 -14.68 -9.11
CA ILE A 182 8.56 -13.96 -10.37
C ILE A 182 9.93 -13.75 -11.04
N ALA A 183 10.92 -13.26 -10.30
CA ALA A 183 12.26 -13.02 -10.84
C ALA A 183 12.89 -14.32 -11.41
N GLU A 184 12.72 -15.44 -10.70
CA GLU A 184 13.18 -16.76 -11.14
C GLU A 184 12.48 -17.20 -12.43
N GLN A 185 11.14 -17.21 -12.45
CA GLN A 185 10.37 -17.63 -13.62
C GLN A 185 10.64 -16.74 -14.85
N VAL A 186 10.73 -15.42 -14.64
CA VAL A 186 11.01 -14.47 -15.72
C VAL A 186 12.40 -14.68 -16.30
N SER A 187 13.41 -14.88 -15.45
CA SER A 187 14.79 -15.14 -15.89
C SER A 187 14.91 -16.46 -16.64
N ALA A 188 14.18 -17.50 -16.19
CA ALA A 188 14.18 -18.81 -16.81
C ALA A 188 13.58 -18.83 -18.23
N LEU A 189 12.80 -17.80 -18.60
CA LEU A 189 12.24 -17.65 -19.94
C LEU A 189 13.17 -16.95 -20.94
N ALA A 190 14.35 -16.49 -20.50
CA ALA A 190 15.39 -15.98 -21.38
C ALA A 190 16.12 -17.13 -22.10
N GLY A 191 16.37 -16.98 -23.40
CA GLY A 191 17.18 -17.91 -24.17
C GLY A 191 18.69 -17.77 -23.90
N THR A 192 19.50 -18.62 -24.54
CA THR A 192 20.96 -18.71 -24.32
C THR A 192 21.73 -17.39 -24.54
N ASN A 193 21.28 -16.54 -25.47
CA ASN A 193 21.91 -15.25 -25.79
C ASN A 193 20.99 -14.06 -25.46
N GLU A 194 20.07 -14.25 -24.52
CA GLU A 194 19.10 -13.24 -24.15
C GLU A 194 19.21 -12.91 -22.67
N SER A 195 18.94 -11.65 -22.35
CA SER A 195 18.86 -11.17 -20.98
C SER A 195 17.51 -10.52 -20.77
N VAL A 196 16.92 -10.70 -19.59
CA VAL A 196 15.71 -10.00 -19.18
C VAL A 196 16.07 -8.91 -18.19
N ALA A 197 15.62 -7.69 -18.44
CA ALA A 197 15.83 -6.57 -17.54
C ALA A 197 14.84 -6.64 -16.35
N LEU A 198 15.32 -7.14 -15.21
CA LEU A 198 14.57 -7.20 -13.95
C LEU A 198 14.70 -5.88 -13.18
N ALA A 199 13.91 -4.88 -13.56
CA ALA A 199 13.83 -3.64 -12.79
C ALA A 199 13.07 -3.88 -11.47
N ASP A 200 13.68 -3.52 -10.33
CA ASP A 200 13.12 -3.75 -8.98
C ASP A 200 11.72 -3.16 -8.81
N ASP A 201 11.52 -1.94 -9.31
CA ASP A 201 10.23 -1.25 -9.23
C ASP A 201 9.12 -1.98 -10.02
N LEU A 202 9.47 -2.58 -11.15
CA LEU A 202 8.54 -3.38 -11.94
C LEU A 202 8.26 -4.74 -11.26
N LEU A 203 9.27 -5.38 -10.67
CA LEU A 203 9.10 -6.62 -9.92
C LEU A 203 8.16 -6.42 -8.73
N ASP A 204 8.38 -5.36 -7.95
CA ASP A 204 7.54 -5.02 -6.80
C ASP A 204 6.10 -4.74 -7.24
N GLU A 205 5.92 -4.01 -8.35
CA GLU A 205 4.61 -3.73 -8.91
C GLU A 205 3.90 -5.01 -9.36
N VAL A 206 4.57 -5.89 -10.13
CA VAL A 206 3.99 -7.15 -10.61
C VAL A 206 3.68 -8.09 -9.43
N ALA A 207 4.56 -8.21 -8.44
CA ALA A 207 4.33 -8.97 -7.21
C ALA A 207 3.14 -8.42 -6.38
N GLY A 208 2.82 -7.15 -6.55
CA GLY A 208 1.64 -6.48 -5.99
C GLY A 208 0.37 -6.65 -6.82
N LEU A 209 0.44 -7.20 -8.04
CA LEU A 209 -0.71 -7.44 -8.93
C LEU A 209 -1.19 -8.90 -8.94
N VAL A 210 -0.29 -9.85 -8.68
CA VAL A 210 -0.58 -11.29 -8.74
C VAL A 210 -0.44 -11.99 -7.37
N GLU A 211 -1.32 -12.94 -7.11
CA GLU A 211 -1.35 -13.83 -5.94
C GLU A 211 -0.71 -15.18 -6.24
N TRP A 212 -0.81 -15.63 -7.50
CA TRP A 212 -0.23 -16.88 -8.00
C TRP A 212 0.47 -16.61 -9.35
N PRO A 213 1.77 -16.28 -9.34
CA PRO A 213 2.48 -15.85 -10.54
C PRO A 213 2.81 -17.02 -11.48
N VAL A 214 2.49 -16.83 -12.76
CA VAL A 214 2.90 -17.70 -13.86
C VAL A 214 3.48 -16.83 -14.97
N ALA A 215 4.80 -16.84 -15.15
CA ALA A 215 5.48 -16.11 -16.21
C ALA A 215 5.25 -16.79 -17.57
N LEU A 216 5.00 -15.98 -18.59
CA LEU A 216 4.74 -16.42 -19.96
C LEU A 216 5.51 -15.53 -20.92
N ARG A 217 6.17 -16.15 -21.90
CA ARG A 217 6.89 -15.45 -22.96
C ARG A 217 5.96 -15.18 -24.14
N GLY A 218 5.96 -13.94 -24.62
CA GLY A 218 5.28 -13.52 -25.84
C GLY A 218 6.23 -12.77 -26.78
N SER A 219 5.72 -12.46 -27.96
CA SER A 219 6.45 -11.79 -29.03
C SER A 219 5.66 -10.61 -29.60
N PHE A 220 6.35 -9.70 -30.26
CA PHE A 220 5.72 -8.64 -31.05
C PHE A 220 6.39 -8.52 -32.40
N ASP A 221 5.72 -7.81 -33.30
CA ASP A 221 6.14 -7.62 -34.68
C ASP A 221 7.49 -6.86 -34.75
N GLU A 222 8.48 -7.43 -35.42
CA GLU A 222 9.84 -6.88 -35.54
C GLU A 222 9.88 -5.46 -36.12
N ARG A 223 8.87 -5.09 -36.92
CA ARG A 223 8.74 -3.72 -37.45
C ARG A 223 8.75 -2.64 -36.36
N PHE A 224 8.34 -2.97 -35.14
CA PHE A 224 8.36 -2.02 -34.04
C PHE A 224 9.77 -1.65 -33.61
N LEU A 225 10.78 -2.47 -33.90
CA LEU A 225 12.18 -2.20 -33.58
C LEU A 225 12.76 -1.01 -34.36
N GLU A 226 12.06 -0.48 -35.36
CA GLU A 226 12.36 0.81 -36.00
C GLU A 226 12.16 2.01 -35.05
N VAL A 227 11.35 1.83 -34.00
CA VAL A 227 11.12 2.82 -32.95
C VAL A 227 12.25 2.73 -31.92
N PRO A 228 12.73 3.86 -31.37
CA PRO A 228 13.75 3.83 -30.33
C PRO A 228 13.38 2.90 -29.18
N ALA A 229 14.30 2.00 -28.81
CA ALA A 229 14.07 0.97 -27.80
C ALA A 229 13.50 1.53 -26.49
N GLN A 230 13.95 2.70 -26.04
CA GLN A 230 13.47 3.35 -24.82
C GLN A 230 11.97 3.69 -24.87
N ALA A 231 11.44 4.07 -26.03
CA ALA A 231 10.01 4.32 -26.18
C ALA A 231 9.18 3.04 -26.07
N LEU A 232 9.66 1.94 -26.67
CA LEU A 232 9.02 0.63 -26.60
C LEU A 232 9.06 0.05 -25.18
N ILE A 233 10.23 0.12 -24.52
CA ILE A 233 10.42 -0.31 -23.13
C ILE A 233 9.48 0.47 -22.20
N SER A 234 9.41 1.79 -22.37
CA SER A 234 8.50 2.63 -21.60
C SER A 234 7.04 2.24 -21.82
N ALA A 235 6.62 1.99 -23.07
CA ALA A 235 5.26 1.57 -23.38
C ALA A 235 4.92 0.20 -22.76
N MET A 236 5.83 -0.77 -22.85
CA MET A 236 5.66 -2.10 -22.24
C MET A 236 5.54 -2.04 -20.72
N LYS A 237 6.45 -1.30 -20.06
CA LYS A 237 6.49 -1.18 -18.60
C LYS A 237 5.30 -0.39 -18.05
N SER A 238 4.94 0.73 -18.68
CA SER A 238 3.87 1.61 -18.16
C SER A 238 2.47 1.04 -18.40
N HIS A 239 2.19 0.52 -19.60
CA HIS A 239 0.84 0.12 -19.97
C HIS A 239 0.51 -1.33 -19.62
N GLN A 240 1.50 -2.24 -19.62
CA GLN A 240 1.25 -3.68 -19.53
C GLN A 240 2.09 -4.41 -18.49
N LYS A 241 3.07 -3.74 -17.85
CA LYS A 241 3.92 -4.33 -16.81
C LYS A 241 4.71 -5.54 -17.32
N TYR A 242 5.15 -5.48 -18.57
CA TYR A 242 5.96 -6.53 -19.18
C TYR A 242 7.45 -6.30 -18.97
N PHE A 243 8.19 -7.39 -18.86
CA PHE A 243 9.65 -7.40 -18.85
C PHE A 243 10.15 -7.55 -20.29
N HIS A 244 11.09 -6.71 -20.69
CA HIS A 244 11.67 -6.74 -22.03
C HIS A 244 12.92 -7.61 -22.07
N LEU A 245 13.20 -8.18 -23.24
CA LEU A 245 14.42 -8.94 -23.49
C LEU A 245 15.40 -8.14 -24.34
N THR A 246 16.68 -8.29 -24.04
CA THR A 246 17.78 -7.76 -24.85
C THR A 246 18.74 -8.87 -25.24
N ASP A 247 19.36 -8.74 -26.39
CA ASP A 247 20.46 -9.61 -26.80
C ASP A 247 21.68 -9.36 -25.88
N THR A 248 22.28 -10.43 -25.37
CA THR A 248 23.38 -10.33 -24.39
C THR A 248 24.67 -9.76 -24.98
N THR A 249 24.88 -9.90 -26.30
CA THR A 249 26.13 -9.53 -26.96
C THR A 249 26.09 -8.09 -27.45
N THR A 250 24.97 -7.70 -28.05
CA THR A 250 24.77 -6.39 -28.69
C THR A 250 24.06 -5.41 -27.77
N GLY A 251 23.34 -5.89 -26.75
CA GLY A 251 22.45 -5.07 -25.92
C GLY A 251 21.20 -4.58 -26.66
N ALA A 252 20.93 -5.07 -27.89
CA ALA A 252 19.79 -4.66 -28.68
C ALA A 252 18.49 -5.21 -28.10
N LEU A 253 17.41 -4.41 -28.17
CA LEU A 253 16.07 -4.85 -27.79
C LEU A 253 15.58 -5.96 -28.73
N LEU A 254 15.08 -7.05 -28.16
CA LEU A 254 14.51 -8.16 -28.91
C LEU A 254 12.99 -7.99 -29.10
N PRO A 255 12.40 -8.58 -30.17
CA PRO A 255 10.96 -8.54 -30.43
C PRO A 255 10.15 -9.48 -29.51
N ALA A 256 10.53 -9.52 -28.22
CA ALA A 256 10.02 -10.45 -27.23
C ALA A 256 9.82 -9.76 -25.88
N PHE A 257 8.88 -10.30 -25.11
CA PHE A 257 8.60 -9.85 -23.75
C PHE A 257 8.18 -11.02 -22.86
N VAL A 258 8.31 -10.84 -21.55
CA VAL A 258 7.74 -11.72 -20.54
C VAL A 258 6.62 -10.99 -19.81
N THR A 259 5.48 -11.64 -19.70
CA THR A 259 4.32 -11.20 -18.90
C THR A 259 4.11 -12.18 -17.75
N VAL A 260 3.47 -11.73 -16.67
CA VAL A 260 3.14 -12.57 -15.52
C VAL A 260 1.63 -12.65 -15.38
N SER A 261 1.10 -13.85 -15.59
CA SER A 261 -0.31 -14.17 -15.36
C SER A 261 -0.54 -14.43 -13.87
N ASN A 262 -1.74 -14.07 -13.40
CA ASN A 262 -2.24 -14.48 -12.09
C ASN A 262 -3.00 -15.82 -12.14
N ILE A 263 -2.90 -16.55 -13.25
CA ILE A 263 -3.65 -17.77 -13.50
C ILE A 263 -2.72 -18.77 -14.18
N GLU A 264 -2.63 -19.96 -13.59
CA GLU A 264 -2.15 -21.16 -14.26
C GLU A 264 -3.22 -21.63 -15.25
N SER A 265 -3.10 -21.17 -16.50
CA SER A 265 -4.06 -21.47 -17.55
C SER A 265 -3.87 -22.89 -18.09
N ARG A 266 -4.99 -23.57 -18.39
CA ARG A 266 -4.97 -24.83 -19.14
C ARG A 266 -4.57 -24.64 -20.61
N SER A 267 -4.69 -23.42 -21.12
CA SER A 267 -4.29 -23.01 -22.47
C SER A 267 -3.32 -21.82 -22.40
N PRO A 268 -2.04 -22.02 -22.05
CA PRO A 268 -1.07 -20.93 -21.96
C PRO A 268 -0.89 -20.16 -23.28
N SER A 269 -1.00 -20.85 -24.42
CA SER A 269 -0.91 -20.25 -25.77
C SER A 269 -1.97 -19.18 -26.02
N GLU A 270 -3.19 -19.37 -25.53
CA GLU A 270 -4.26 -18.36 -25.64
C GLU A 270 -3.97 -17.13 -24.80
N VAL A 271 -3.37 -17.31 -23.62
CA VAL A 271 -2.95 -16.20 -22.75
C VAL A 271 -1.84 -15.41 -23.44
N ILE A 272 -0.86 -16.09 -24.03
CA ILE A 272 0.21 -15.46 -24.81
C ILE A 272 -0.39 -14.66 -25.97
N ALA A 273 -1.17 -15.28 -26.84
CA ALA A 273 -1.80 -14.62 -27.99
C ALA A 273 -2.70 -13.43 -27.58
N GLY A 274 -3.38 -13.53 -26.43
CA GLY A 274 -4.14 -12.44 -25.85
C GLY A 274 -3.26 -11.24 -25.48
N ASN A 275 -2.14 -11.48 -24.80
CA ASN A 275 -1.19 -10.43 -24.42
C ASN A 275 -0.50 -9.80 -25.66
N GLU A 276 -0.12 -10.61 -26.65
CA GLU A 276 0.43 -10.12 -27.92
C GLU A 276 -0.56 -9.21 -28.67
N ARG A 277 -1.85 -9.55 -28.63
CA ARG A 277 -2.92 -8.70 -29.20
C ARG A 277 -3.08 -7.38 -28.45
N VAL A 278 -2.93 -7.39 -27.13
CA VAL A 278 -3.13 -6.20 -26.28
C VAL A 278 -1.95 -5.21 -26.37
N ILE A 279 -0.72 -5.70 -26.53
CA ILE A 279 0.45 -4.82 -26.62
C ILE A 279 0.58 -4.13 -27.98
N ARG A 280 0.11 -4.77 -29.06
CA ARG A 280 0.28 -4.26 -30.44
C ARG A 280 -0.28 -2.84 -30.65
N PRO A 281 -1.49 -2.48 -30.20
CA PRO A 281 -1.95 -1.09 -30.25
C PRO A 281 -1.04 -0.11 -29.51
N ARG A 282 -0.50 -0.49 -28.35
CA ARG A 282 0.39 0.38 -27.55
C ARG A 282 1.71 0.67 -28.24
N LEU A 283 2.30 -0.34 -28.88
CA LEU A 283 3.51 -0.15 -29.68
C LEU A 283 3.22 0.62 -30.97
N SER A 284 2.02 0.46 -31.54
CA SER A 284 1.57 1.25 -32.69
C SER A 284 1.40 2.72 -32.34
N ASP A 285 0.88 3.04 -31.16
CA ASP A 285 0.82 4.41 -30.65
C ASP A 285 2.22 5.01 -30.53
N ALA A 286 3.18 4.28 -29.92
CA ALA A 286 4.57 4.73 -29.81
C ALA A 286 5.22 4.97 -31.18
N ALA A 287 4.99 4.07 -32.15
CA ALA A 287 5.49 4.21 -33.51
C ALA A 287 4.88 5.41 -34.23
N PHE A 288 3.58 5.65 -34.03
CA PHE A 288 2.88 6.81 -34.59
C PHE A 288 3.42 8.12 -34.02
N PHE A 289 3.58 8.22 -32.69
CA PHE A 289 4.13 9.42 -32.05
C PHE A 289 5.56 9.69 -32.52
N PHE A 290 6.40 8.65 -32.60
CA PHE A 290 7.77 8.79 -33.10
C PHE A 290 7.80 9.27 -34.56
N SER A 291 6.96 8.70 -35.42
CA SER A 291 6.86 9.11 -36.83
C SER A 291 6.37 10.55 -36.97
N ASN A 292 5.37 10.95 -36.19
CA ASN A 292 4.88 12.31 -36.17
C ASN A 292 5.93 13.31 -35.65
N ASP A 293 6.70 12.93 -34.63
CA ASP A 293 7.76 13.76 -34.09
C ASP A 293 8.89 13.99 -35.09
N LYS A 294 9.20 13.01 -35.94
CA LYS A 294 10.20 13.14 -37.02
C LYS A 294 9.82 14.17 -38.09
N ASN A 295 8.53 14.51 -38.23
CA ASN A 295 8.07 15.48 -39.22
C ASN A 295 8.47 16.92 -38.89
N THR A 296 8.80 17.21 -37.62
CA THR A 296 9.13 18.56 -37.16
C THR A 296 10.52 18.60 -36.53
N PRO A 297 11.51 19.26 -37.16
CA PRO A 297 12.86 19.36 -36.62
C PRO A 297 12.88 19.97 -35.22
N LEU A 298 13.71 19.43 -34.32
CA LEU A 298 13.85 19.97 -32.96
C LEU A 298 14.19 21.46 -32.95
N ALA A 299 14.98 21.94 -33.90
CA ALA A 299 15.34 23.35 -34.03
C ALA A 299 14.12 24.27 -34.19
N SER A 300 13.11 23.84 -34.96
CA SER A 300 11.87 24.62 -35.13
C SER A 300 11.04 24.73 -33.85
N ARG A 301 11.26 23.84 -32.87
CA ARG A 301 10.58 23.89 -31.56
C ARG A 301 11.17 24.96 -30.64
N GLN A 302 12.37 25.47 -30.92
CA GLN A 302 13.02 26.51 -30.12
C GLN A 302 12.20 27.79 -30.06
N GLU A 303 11.65 28.23 -31.20
CA GLU A 303 10.88 29.47 -31.30
C GLU A 303 9.63 29.47 -30.40
N ARG A 304 9.01 28.29 -30.22
CA ARG A 304 7.85 28.13 -29.33
C ARG A 304 8.16 28.46 -27.87
N LEU A 305 9.42 28.35 -27.43
CA LEU A 305 9.83 28.71 -26.08
C LEU A 305 9.67 30.22 -25.79
N GLY A 306 9.58 31.06 -26.83
CA GLY A 306 9.29 32.49 -26.70
C GLY A 306 7.87 32.78 -26.22
N SER A 307 6.95 31.81 -26.32
CA SER A 307 5.59 31.94 -25.77
C SER A 307 5.47 31.54 -24.30
N VAL A 308 6.49 30.89 -23.74
CA VAL A 308 6.44 30.34 -22.37
C VAL A 308 7.15 31.30 -21.42
N VAL A 309 6.38 32.00 -20.60
CA VAL A 309 6.92 32.90 -19.56
C VAL A 309 7.70 32.09 -18.53
N PHE A 310 8.98 32.38 -18.36
CA PHE A 310 9.82 31.76 -17.32
C PHE A 310 9.65 32.50 -15.99
N GLN A 311 9.79 33.83 -16.02
CA GLN A 311 9.51 34.71 -14.89
C GLN A 311 9.28 36.13 -15.42
N HIS A 312 8.30 36.84 -14.86
CA HIS A 312 7.86 38.16 -15.35
C HIS A 312 9.01 39.16 -15.60
N LYS A 313 10.03 39.21 -14.73
CA LYS A 313 11.19 40.13 -14.89
C LYS A 313 12.34 39.56 -15.73
N LEU A 314 12.37 38.25 -15.95
CA LEU A 314 13.47 37.58 -16.66
C LEU A 314 13.06 37.08 -18.06
N GLY A 315 11.83 37.35 -18.49
CA GLY A 315 11.32 37.01 -19.81
C GLY A 315 10.89 35.55 -19.93
N THR A 316 11.11 35.01 -21.12
CA THR A 316 10.61 33.71 -21.58
C THR A 316 11.63 32.59 -21.35
N LEU A 317 11.21 31.34 -21.54
CA LEU A 317 12.14 30.22 -21.57
C LEU A 317 13.17 30.35 -22.70
N LEU A 318 12.80 30.95 -23.84
CA LEU A 318 13.74 31.23 -24.92
C LEU A 318 14.85 32.20 -24.47
N ASP A 319 14.48 33.28 -23.77
CA ASP A 319 15.44 34.25 -23.22
C ASP A 319 16.39 33.60 -22.22
N LYS A 320 15.87 32.69 -21.38
CA LYS A 320 16.70 31.89 -20.47
C LYS A 320 17.69 31.02 -21.24
N THR A 321 17.24 30.29 -22.27
CA THR A 321 18.12 29.42 -23.07
C THR A 321 19.23 30.23 -23.74
N HIS A 322 18.93 31.39 -24.32
CA HIS A 322 19.95 32.27 -24.90
C HIS A 322 20.94 32.80 -23.86
N ARG A 323 20.48 33.16 -22.66
CA ARG A 323 21.39 33.58 -21.56
C ARG A 323 22.33 32.46 -21.13
N ILE A 324 21.82 31.23 -21.00
CA ILE A 324 22.64 30.07 -20.63
C ILE A 324 23.67 29.78 -21.72
N ALA A 325 23.26 29.77 -22.99
CA ALA A 325 24.16 29.51 -24.12
C ALA A 325 25.27 30.57 -24.26
N ARG A 326 25.00 31.83 -23.89
CA ARG A 326 26.00 32.91 -23.87
C ARG A 326 26.90 32.89 -22.63
N SER A 327 26.53 32.16 -21.58
CA SER A 327 27.34 32.09 -20.36
C SER A 327 28.57 31.22 -20.62
N PRO A 328 29.79 31.67 -20.27
CA PRO A 328 31.03 30.90 -20.48
C PRO A 328 31.07 29.58 -19.70
N LEU A 329 30.13 29.35 -18.78
CA LEU A 329 29.96 28.09 -18.04
C LEU A 329 29.10 27.04 -18.80
N GLY A 330 28.41 27.41 -19.88
CA GLY A 330 27.43 26.57 -20.58
C GLY A 330 27.98 25.61 -21.64
N CYS A 331 29.24 25.77 -22.07
CA CYS A 331 29.88 24.95 -23.12
C CYS A 331 30.95 24.00 -22.57
N ARG A 332 30.74 23.37 -21.41
CA ARG A 332 31.45 22.13 -21.06
C ARG A 332 30.53 20.93 -21.26
N THR A 333 30.14 20.66 -22.51
CA THR A 333 29.62 19.35 -22.87
C THR A 333 30.80 18.39 -22.95
N ASN A 334 30.85 17.44 -22.00
CA ASN A 334 31.78 16.31 -22.03
C ASN A 334 31.69 15.62 -23.40
N GLY A 335 32.73 15.76 -24.20
CA GLY A 335 33.01 14.83 -25.29
C GLY A 335 33.58 13.55 -24.69
N ARG A 336 32.76 12.50 -24.64
CA ARG A 336 33.08 11.09 -24.86
C ARG A 336 31.78 10.30 -24.84
#